data_AF-A0A226D9B8-F1
#
_entry.id   AF-A0A226D9B8-F1
#
_cell.length_a   1.000
_cell.length_b   1.000
_cell.length_c   1.000
_cell.angle_alpha   90.00
_cell.angle_beta   90.00
_cell.angle_gamma   90.00
#
_symmetry.space_group_name_H-M   'P 1'
#
loop_
_entity.id
_entity.type
_entity.pdbx_description
1 polymer ?
#
loop_
_entity_poly.entity_id
_entity_poly.type
_entity_poly.pdbx_seq_one_letter_code
_entity_poly.pdbx_strand_id
1 'polypeptide(L)'
;MPNWSTKDIPNLTGKVAMVTGGTRGIGLYTAIGLASAGAEVTILGSNLEHGENAVTFLKEKVPCAKITYSQVDFASLKEIADFANKSESARVVNVSSYFAYYANIHFDDIEYEKATWFLPHQVYSQSKLANLAFTAELQKRSDMKVAVVTGGTRGIGLHTAIGLASAGAEVTILGSNFEHGENAEIFIKDKLPSAKITYTQVDFASLKEIADFANEMSADSLGNSWRNHGVAASSLRIRQRIGGHFATNSIGNSQRNLKLLSGNGDQGSENPGQWRNYRSGAVKLVTTLFTEVEGPGAVTKRGPIRGTYPAYPYFRQTFNEMGVALDILVNNAGVFPRKPLRKTFDGVESTFGINHLASFALTAQLLPSLRKSPSPRVVNVSNFFAYYANIHFDDIEYEKATWFLPHQVYSQSKLANLAFTAELQKRIDINGWGLTAVSIMPGLVRTSLVETVFDRYPIFGRLINQAILPLISNSAEKGAKYSLFGATSPAVSPGGLYGPPGSYVAIRGPVRQITKLLTSFDRECI
;
A
#
# COMPACT_ATOMS: atom_id res chain seq x y z
N MET A 1 24.91 17.93 -4.11
CA MET A 1 24.50 17.59 -2.73
C MET A 1 25.43 18.31 -1.76
N PRO A 2 24.95 18.76 -0.59
CA PRO A 2 25.83 19.31 0.45
C PRO A 2 26.85 18.26 0.93
N ASN A 3 28.00 18.69 1.43
CA ASN A 3 29.05 17.83 1.97
C ASN A 3 28.56 17.17 3.28
N TRP A 4 27.89 16.03 3.18
CA TRP A 4 27.38 15.26 4.32
C TRP A 4 28.48 14.44 4.99
N SER A 5 28.43 14.34 6.32
CA SER A 5 29.37 13.60 7.17
C SER A 5 28.65 12.90 8.33
N THR A 6 29.38 12.09 9.12
CA THR A 6 28.82 11.45 10.31
C THR A 6 28.32 12.43 11.37
N LYS A 7 28.73 13.70 11.32
CA LYS A 7 28.23 14.77 12.21
C LYS A 7 26.81 15.21 11.87
N ASP A 8 26.35 14.90 10.65
CA ASP A 8 25.03 15.27 10.14
C ASP A 8 23.99 14.15 10.38
N ILE A 9 24.38 13.06 11.05
CA ILE A 9 23.45 11.99 11.45
C ILE A 9 22.50 12.58 12.52
N PRO A 10 21.16 12.51 12.33
CA PRO A 10 20.22 13.00 13.34
C PRO A 10 20.29 12.14 14.60
N ASN A 11 19.76 12.64 15.72
CA ASN A 11 19.64 11.86 16.94
C ASN A 11 18.78 10.60 16.70
N LEU A 12 19.34 9.43 16.97
CA LEU A 12 18.72 8.11 16.80
C LEU A 12 18.31 7.46 18.14
N THR A 13 18.27 8.22 19.23
CA THR A 13 17.82 7.71 20.54
C THR A 13 16.45 7.05 20.44
N GLY A 14 16.32 5.84 20.99
CA GLY A 14 15.10 5.03 20.92
C GLY A 14 14.90 4.30 19.58
N LYS A 15 15.87 4.35 18.67
CA LYS A 15 15.89 3.53 17.44
C LYS A 15 16.82 2.33 17.61
N VAL A 16 16.44 1.23 16.97
CA VAL A 16 17.27 0.03 16.86
C VAL A 16 17.81 -0.05 15.43
N ALA A 17 19.09 -0.36 15.29
CA ALA A 17 19.75 -0.56 14.01
C ALA A 17 20.41 -1.94 13.94
N MET A 18 20.21 -2.63 12.83
CA MET A 18 20.83 -3.93 12.55
C MET A 18 21.85 -3.77 11.44
N VAL A 19 23.07 -4.30 11.63
CA VAL A 19 24.15 -4.17 10.65
C VAL A 19 24.63 -5.55 10.22
N THR A 20 24.31 -5.94 8.99
CA THR A 20 24.83 -7.17 8.37
C THR A 20 26.30 -6.99 8.02
N GLY A 21 27.12 -8.00 8.34
CA GLY A 21 28.58 -7.90 8.16
C GLY A 21 29.23 -6.82 9.04
N GLY A 22 28.60 -6.47 10.17
CA GLY A 22 29.06 -5.42 11.09
C GLY A 22 30.30 -5.80 11.92
N THR A 23 30.88 -6.98 11.71
CA THR A 23 32.04 -7.46 12.48
C THR A 23 33.37 -6.84 12.05
N ARG A 24 33.44 -6.28 10.84
CA ARG A 24 34.68 -5.67 10.29
C ARG A 24 34.40 -4.66 9.16
N GLY A 25 35.44 -3.94 8.77
CA GLY A 25 35.43 -3.07 7.59
C GLY A 25 34.33 -2.00 7.67
N ILE A 26 33.70 -1.69 6.53
CA ILE A 26 32.69 -0.63 6.42
C ILE A 26 31.50 -0.89 7.37
N GLY A 27 31.08 -2.15 7.54
CA GLY A 27 29.96 -2.50 8.44
C GLY A 27 30.24 -2.10 9.89
N LEU A 28 31.45 -2.37 10.39
CA LEU A 28 31.86 -2.00 11.75
C LEU A 28 31.85 -0.48 11.96
N TYR A 29 32.37 0.29 11.00
CA TYR A 29 32.37 1.76 11.10
C TYR A 29 30.97 2.37 10.93
N THR A 30 30.10 1.75 10.14
CA THR A 30 28.67 2.10 10.09
C THR A 30 28.01 1.90 11.45
N ALA A 31 28.28 0.77 12.12
CA ALA A 31 27.79 0.51 13.47
C ALA A 31 28.28 1.56 14.49
N ILE A 32 29.54 1.99 14.40
CA ILE A 32 30.08 3.08 15.24
C ILE A 32 29.29 4.37 15.01
N GLY A 33 29.07 4.77 13.75
CA GLY A 33 28.34 6.00 13.43
C GLY A 33 26.91 5.99 13.96
N LEU A 34 26.21 4.86 13.82
CA LEU A 34 24.83 4.68 14.31
C LEU A 34 24.76 4.68 15.84
N ALA A 35 25.67 3.96 16.50
CA ALA A 35 25.78 3.93 17.96
C ALA A 35 26.12 5.31 18.53
N SER A 36 27.05 6.03 17.89
CA SER A 36 27.45 7.40 18.30
C SER A 36 26.30 8.41 18.19
N ALA A 37 25.34 8.15 17.29
CA ALA A 37 24.12 8.94 17.14
C ALA A 37 22.99 8.52 18.11
N GLY A 38 23.21 7.51 18.97
CA GLY A 38 22.27 7.09 20.02
C GLY A 38 21.40 5.88 19.68
N ALA A 39 21.61 5.21 18.53
CA ALA A 39 20.89 3.98 18.22
C ALA A 39 21.35 2.80 19.08
N GLU A 40 20.44 1.90 19.43
CA GLU A 40 20.81 0.54 19.87
C GLU A 40 21.26 -0.26 18.64
N VAL A 41 22.42 -0.90 18.70
CA VAL A 41 23.01 -1.57 17.52
C VAL A 41 23.15 -3.07 17.74
N THR A 42 22.52 -3.86 16.86
CA THR A 42 22.71 -5.31 16.76
C THR A 42 23.62 -5.63 15.58
N ILE A 43 24.78 -6.23 15.85
CA ILE A 43 25.72 -6.72 14.83
C ILE A 43 25.30 -8.12 14.40
N LEU A 44 25.21 -8.35 13.09
CA LEU A 44 24.86 -9.66 12.52
C LEU A 44 26.06 -10.24 11.76
N GLY A 45 26.36 -11.52 12.01
CA GLY A 45 27.39 -12.26 11.30
C GLY A 45 27.38 -13.75 11.67
N SER A 46 28.13 -14.58 10.96
CA SER A 46 28.11 -16.04 11.14
C SER A 46 29.12 -16.57 12.16
N ASN A 47 30.12 -15.77 12.56
CA ASN A 47 31.20 -16.19 13.46
C ASN A 47 31.13 -15.44 14.79
N LEU A 48 30.92 -16.20 15.87
CA LEU A 48 30.73 -15.68 17.23
C LEU A 48 31.94 -14.89 17.73
N GLU A 49 33.16 -15.40 17.57
CA GLU A 49 34.39 -14.75 18.04
C GLU A 49 34.59 -13.38 17.38
N HIS A 50 34.42 -13.28 16.06
CA HIS A 50 34.46 -12.00 15.36
C HIS A 50 33.33 -11.05 15.82
N GLY A 51 32.17 -11.60 16.14
CA GLY A 51 31.05 -10.86 16.71
C GLY A 51 31.38 -10.24 18.06
N GLU A 52 31.88 -11.04 19.00
CA GLU A 52 32.28 -10.62 20.34
C GLU A 52 33.41 -9.59 20.30
N ASN A 53 34.42 -9.80 19.44
CA ASN A 53 35.49 -8.84 19.22
C ASN A 53 34.97 -7.50 18.69
N ALA A 54 34.00 -7.52 17.76
CA ALA A 54 33.37 -6.31 17.24
C ALA A 54 32.55 -5.58 18.31
N VAL A 55 31.80 -6.30 19.15
CA VAL A 55 31.04 -5.71 20.27
C VAL A 55 31.98 -5.03 21.26
N THR A 56 33.09 -5.69 21.65
CA THR A 56 34.10 -5.12 22.53
C THR A 56 34.67 -3.83 21.95
N PHE A 57 35.11 -3.88 20.69
CA PHE A 57 35.65 -2.71 20.00
C PHE A 57 34.63 -1.55 19.90
N LEU A 58 33.36 -1.85 19.60
CA LEU A 58 32.29 -0.85 19.56
C LEU A 58 32.03 -0.21 20.92
N LYS A 59 32.04 -1.00 22.00
CA LYS A 59 31.87 -0.49 23.38
C LYS A 59 33.06 0.37 23.82
N GLU A 60 34.28 0.05 23.41
CA GLU A 60 35.44 0.92 23.67
C GLU A 60 35.30 2.27 22.95
N LYS A 61 34.76 2.28 21.73
CA LYS A 61 34.55 3.50 20.95
C LYS A 61 33.33 4.31 21.39
N VAL A 62 32.28 3.64 21.85
CA VAL A 62 31.01 4.25 22.25
C VAL A 62 30.53 3.62 23.58
N PRO A 63 31.12 3.99 24.74
CA PRO A 63 30.91 3.31 26.02
C PRO A 63 29.46 3.23 26.51
N CYS A 64 28.63 4.22 26.16
CA CYS A 64 27.24 4.29 26.59
C CYS A 64 26.25 3.61 25.62
N ALA A 65 26.72 3.08 24.47
CA ALA A 65 25.83 2.49 23.49
C ALA A 65 25.44 1.06 23.86
N LYS A 66 24.15 0.75 23.66
CA LYS A 66 23.66 -0.63 23.76
C LYS A 66 24.01 -1.36 22.47
N ILE A 67 24.99 -2.25 22.57
CA ILE A 67 25.53 -3.02 21.44
C ILE A 67 25.37 -4.50 21.74
N THR A 68 24.74 -5.21 20.82
CA THR A 68 24.52 -6.66 20.89
C THR A 68 25.06 -7.34 19.63
N TYR A 69 25.31 -8.64 19.71
CA TYR A 69 25.63 -9.48 18.57
C TYR A 69 24.58 -10.58 18.45
N SER A 70 24.19 -10.90 17.21
CA SER A 70 23.37 -12.08 16.93
C SER A 70 24.05 -12.90 15.84
N GLN A 71 24.31 -14.16 16.17
CA GLN A 71 24.87 -15.10 15.22
C GLN A 71 23.78 -15.52 14.24
N VAL A 72 24.01 -15.24 12.96
CA VAL A 72 23.12 -15.61 11.86
C VAL A 72 24.00 -16.01 10.69
N ASP A 73 23.89 -17.25 10.23
CA ASP A 73 24.50 -17.65 8.97
C ASP A 73 23.64 -17.19 7.78
N PHE A 74 24.15 -16.20 7.03
CA PHE A 74 23.49 -15.70 5.83
C PHE A 74 23.50 -16.70 4.66
N ALA A 75 24.18 -17.84 4.79
CA ALA A 75 24.01 -18.97 3.87
C ALA A 75 22.79 -19.86 4.20
N SER A 76 22.16 -19.68 5.38
CA SER A 76 21.03 -20.49 5.86
C SER A 76 19.72 -19.70 5.82
N LEU A 77 18.84 -20.02 4.85
CA LEU A 77 17.52 -19.39 4.73
C LEU A 77 16.66 -19.59 5.99
N LYS A 78 16.80 -20.74 6.65
CA LYS A 78 16.09 -21.02 7.91
C LYS A 78 16.53 -20.08 9.03
N GLU A 79 17.84 -19.89 9.22
CA GLU A 79 18.34 -18.98 10.25
C GLU A 79 17.96 -17.53 9.98
N ILE A 80 18.01 -17.11 8.71
CA ILE A 80 17.54 -15.77 8.30
C ILE A 80 16.07 -15.59 8.67
N ALA A 81 15.20 -16.56 8.35
CA ALA A 81 13.77 -16.51 8.67
C ALA A 81 13.50 -16.49 10.17
N ASP A 82 14.16 -17.37 10.94
CA ASP A 82 14.03 -17.46 12.39
C ASP A 82 14.47 -16.17 13.10
N PHE A 83 15.45 -15.46 12.55
CA PHE A 83 15.88 -14.15 13.03
C PHE A 83 14.90 -13.04 12.62
N ALA A 84 14.50 -12.99 11.35
CA ALA A 84 13.62 -11.96 10.81
C ALA A 84 12.24 -11.95 11.49
N ASN A 85 11.67 -13.12 11.81
CA ASN A 85 10.38 -13.24 12.51
C ASN A 85 10.36 -12.64 13.92
N LYS A 86 11.53 -12.32 14.49
CA LYS A 86 11.67 -11.69 15.80
C LYS A 86 11.88 -10.17 15.72
N SER A 87 11.90 -9.62 14.50
CA SER A 87 12.25 -8.23 14.23
C SER A 87 11.10 -7.53 13.52
N GLU A 88 10.68 -6.36 14.03
CA GLU A 88 9.64 -5.55 13.38
C GLU A 88 10.22 -4.52 12.41
N SER A 89 9.34 -3.97 11.57
CA SER A 89 9.58 -3.04 10.46
C SER A 89 10.81 -2.13 10.61
N ALA A 90 11.74 -2.23 9.66
CA ALA A 90 12.96 -1.43 9.60
C ALA A 90 13.08 -0.67 8.27
N ARG A 91 13.69 0.50 8.32
CA ARG A 91 14.23 1.14 7.11
C ARG A 91 15.40 0.29 6.61
N VAL A 92 15.30 -0.22 5.38
CA VAL A 92 16.35 -1.05 4.78
C VAL A 92 17.33 -0.17 4.01
N VAL A 93 18.63 -0.37 4.26
CA VAL A 93 19.73 0.24 3.50
C VAL A 93 20.58 -0.87 2.89
N ASN A 94 20.47 -1.03 1.57
CA ASN A 94 21.27 -2.01 0.83
C ASN A 94 22.56 -1.37 0.31
N VAL A 95 23.68 -2.06 0.52
CA VAL A 95 24.99 -1.60 0.04
C VAL A 95 25.33 -2.25 -1.30
N SER A 96 25.62 -1.41 -2.29
CA SER A 96 26.11 -1.83 -3.61
C SER A 96 27.54 -1.35 -3.89
N SER A 97 28.02 -1.58 -5.10
CA SER A 97 29.37 -1.22 -5.56
C SER A 97 29.30 -0.58 -6.93
N TYR A 98 30.28 0.26 -7.26
CA TYR A 98 30.48 0.80 -8.60
C TYR A 98 30.55 -0.30 -9.68
N PHE A 99 31.01 -1.51 -9.32
CA PHE A 99 31.02 -2.65 -10.24
C PHE A 99 29.64 -3.06 -10.74
N ALA A 100 28.56 -2.79 -9.99
CA ALA A 100 27.19 -3.06 -10.44
C ALA A 100 26.84 -2.34 -11.75
N TYR A 101 27.53 -1.22 -12.03
CA TYR A 101 27.33 -0.43 -13.24
C TYR A 101 27.69 -1.19 -14.52
N TYR A 102 28.64 -2.11 -14.43
CA TYR A 102 29.13 -2.91 -15.55
C TYR A 102 28.59 -4.35 -15.53
N ALA A 103 27.72 -4.65 -14.57
CA ALA A 103 27.18 -5.98 -14.40
C ALA A 103 26.09 -6.27 -15.43
N ASN A 104 25.94 -7.56 -15.72
CA ASN A 104 24.83 -8.10 -16.49
C ASN A 104 24.31 -9.31 -15.71
N ILE A 105 23.00 -9.47 -15.62
CA ILE A 105 22.41 -10.65 -14.99
C ILE A 105 22.10 -11.66 -16.09
N HIS A 106 22.77 -12.80 -16.02
CA HIS A 106 22.63 -13.89 -16.99
C HIS A 106 21.56 -14.88 -16.50
N PHE A 107 20.28 -14.58 -16.74
CA PHE A 107 19.17 -15.43 -16.24
C PHE A 107 19.21 -16.87 -16.71
N ASP A 108 19.62 -17.10 -17.95
CA ASP A 108 19.67 -18.44 -18.55
C ASP A 108 20.88 -19.27 -18.08
N ASP A 109 21.78 -18.67 -17.31
CA ASP A 109 23.03 -19.28 -16.82
C ASP A 109 23.51 -18.57 -15.54
N ILE A 110 22.63 -18.42 -14.56
CA ILE A 110 22.88 -17.56 -13.39
C ILE A 110 24.04 -18.07 -12.51
N GLU A 111 24.29 -19.37 -12.55
CA GLU A 111 25.39 -20.06 -11.86
C GLU A 111 26.64 -20.20 -12.74
N TYR A 112 26.60 -19.69 -13.97
CA TYR A 112 27.69 -19.77 -14.94
C TYR A 112 28.11 -21.22 -15.27
N GLU A 113 27.18 -22.19 -15.21
CA GLU A 113 27.44 -23.60 -15.56
C GLU A 113 27.80 -23.77 -17.04
N LYS A 114 27.27 -22.90 -17.91
CA LYS A 114 27.55 -22.91 -19.36
C LYS A 114 28.75 -22.04 -19.72
N ALA A 115 29.33 -21.31 -18.77
CA ALA A 115 30.45 -20.42 -19.01
C ALA A 115 31.75 -21.24 -19.20
N THR A 116 32.39 -21.08 -20.35
CA THR A 116 33.68 -21.74 -20.64
C THR A 116 34.88 -21.03 -20.00
N TRP A 117 34.66 -19.85 -19.41
CA TRP A 117 35.65 -19.07 -18.67
C TRP A 117 34.94 -18.20 -17.62
N PHE A 118 35.63 -17.89 -16.52
CA PHE A 118 35.05 -17.23 -15.35
C PHE A 118 35.92 -16.07 -14.87
N LEU A 119 35.32 -14.89 -14.72
CA LEU A 119 35.93 -13.79 -13.98
C LEU A 119 35.17 -13.61 -12.65
N PRO A 120 35.82 -13.78 -11.48
CA PRO A 120 35.16 -13.62 -10.18
C PRO A 120 34.43 -12.28 -10.00
N HIS A 121 34.96 -11.21 -10.61
CA HIS A 121 34.35 -9.89 -10.60
C HIS A 121 32.98 -9.83 -11.30
N GLN A 122 32.67 -10.74 -12.23
CA GLN A 122 31.37 -10.80 -12.91
C GLN A 122 30.27 -11.30 -11.96
N VAL A 123 30.53 -12.35 -11.19
CA VAL A 123 29.58 -12.83 -10.18
C VAL A 123 29.38 -11.80 -9.08
N TYR A 124 30.48 -11.20 -8.61
CA TYR A 124 30.40 -10.14 -7.61
C TYR A 124 29.56 -8.96 -8.12
N SER A 125 29.83 -8.47 -9.32
CA SER A 125 29.09 -7.35 -9.89
C SER A 125 27.62 -7.69 -10.15
N GLN A 126 27.31 -8.92 -10.58
CA GLN A 126 25.94 -9.44 -10.72
C GLN A 126 25.18 -9.37 -9.38
N SER A 127 25.79 -9.82 -8.28
CA SER A 127 25.17 -9.75 -6.95
C SER A 127 24.87 -8.31 -6.52
N LYS A 128 25.75 -7.35 -6.85
CA LYS A 128 25.59 -5.94 -6.51
C LYS A 128 24.52 -5.25 -7.36
N LEU A 129 24.36 -5.66 -8.62
CA LEU A 129 23.24 -5.23 -9.46
C LEU A 129 21.92 -5.82 -8.97
N ALA A 130 21.91 -7.06 -8.48
CA ALA A 130 20.71 -7.66 -7.90
C ALA A 130 20.22 -6.90 -6.65
N ASN A 131 21.12 -6.52 -5.73
CA ASN A 131 20.77 -5.69 -4.56
C ASN A 131 20.12 -4.35 -4.97
N LEU A 132 20.68 -3.72 -6.01
CA LEU A 132 20.21 -2.44 -6.54
C LEU A 132 18.79 -2.54 -7.11
N ALA A 133 18.55 -3.56 -7.93
CA ALA A 133 17.24 -3.83 -8.50
C ALA A 133 16.20 -4.23 -7.44
N PHE A 134 16.57 -5.05 -6.45
CA PHE A 134 15.72 -5.40 -5.31
C PHE A 134 15.32 -4.16 -4.50
N THR A 135 16.27 -3.25 -4.25
CA THR A 135 16.00 -1.98 -3.54
C THR A 135 15.02 -1.10 -4.30
N ALA A 136 15.21 -0.97 -5.61
CA ALA A 136 14.34 -0.15 -6.45
C ALA A 136 12.90 -0.70 -6.48
N GLU A 137 12.75 -2.01 -6.50
CA GLU A 137 11.44 -2.65 -6.49
C GLU A 137 10.77 -2.59 -5.10
N LEU A 138 11.52 -2.83 -4.01
CA LEU A 138 11.01 -2.63 -2.66
C LEU A 138 10.48 -1.20 -2.50
N GLN A 139 11.26 -0.20 -2.91
CA GLN A 139 10.85 1.19 -2.87
C GLN A 139 9.57 1.43 -3.68
N LYS A 140 9.51 0.91 -4.92
CA LYS A 140 8.32 1.03 -5.78
C LYS A 140 7.08 0.41 -5.12
N ARG A 141 7.21 -0.74 -4.45
CA ARG A 141 6.11 -1.38 -3.72
C ARG A 141 5.70 -0.59 -2.48
N SER A 142 6.66 -0.03 -1.76
CA SER A 142 6.39 0.85 -0.61
C SER A 142 5.73 2.17 -0.99
N ASP A 143 6.03 2.71 -2.18
CA ASP A 143 5.45 3.95 -2.70
C ASP A 143 4.05 3.73 -3.31
N MET A 144 3.76 2.53 -3.79
CA MET A 144 2.48 2.19 -4.38
C MET A 144 1.40 2.14 -3.30
N LYS A 145 0.30 2.85 -3.52
CA LYS A 145 -0.86 2.81 -2.63
C LYS A 145 -1.87 1.79 -3.11
N VAL A 146 -2.33 0.93 -2.21
CA VAL A 146 -3.44 0.00 -2.49
C VAL A 146 -4.71 0.52 -1.85
N ALA A 147 -5.79 0.56 -2.62
CA ALA A 147 -7.07 1.07 -2.18
C ALA A 147 -8.23 0.12 -2.50
N VAL A 148 -9.19 0.04 -1.58
CA VAL A 148 -10.48 -0.62 -1.78
C VAL A 148 -11.59 0.41 -1.72
N VAL A 149 -12.50 0.40 -2.70
CA VAL A 149 -13.69 1.27 -2.71
C VAL A 149 -14.95 0.43 -2.82
N THR A 150 -15.74 0.41 -1.75
CA THR A 150 -17.05 -0.27 -1.74
C THR A 150 -18.10 0.54 -2.50
N GLY A 151 -18.98 -0.13 -3.25
CA GLY A 151 -19.92 0.56 -4.14
C GLY A 151 -19.21 1.37 -5.23
N GLY A 152 -18.04 0.89 -5.68
CA GLY A 152 -17.16 1.58 -6.62
C GLY A 152 -17.61 1.53 -8.08
N THR A 153 -18.76 0.94 -8.37
CA THR A 153 -19.22 0.70 -9.75
C THR A 153 -19.95 1.91 -10.35
N ARG A 154 -20.50 2.81 -9.52
CA ARG A 154 -21.28 3.98 -9.98
C ARG A 154 -21.14 5.16 -9.02
N GLY A 155 -21.62 6.33 -9.45
CA GLY A 155 -21.79 7.49 -8.59
C GLY A 155 -20.50 7.93 -7.89
N ILE A 156 -20.61 8.30 -6.62
CA ILE A 156 -19.47 8.82 -5.82
C ILE A 156 -18.35 7.79 -5.72
N GLY A 157 -18.69 6.51 -5.54
CA GLY A 157 -17.72 5.43 -5.43
C GLY A 157 -16.86 5.32 -6.68
N LEU A 158 -17.49 5.30 -7.86
CA LEU A 158 -16.78 5.25 -9.15
C LEU A 158 -15.81 6.42 -9.32
N HIS A 159 -16.26 7.65 -9.06
CA HIS A 159 -15.38 8.82 -9.20
C HIS A 159 -14.30 8.90 -8.11
N THR A 160 -14.55 8.32 -6.94
CA THR A 160 -13.51 8.15 -5.90
C THR A 160 -12.45 7.17 -6.38
N ALA A 161 -12.85 6.03 -6.96
CA ALA A 161 -11.92 5.07 -7.55
C ALA A 161 -11.10 5.69 -8.69
N ILE A 162 -11.72 6.45 -9.60
CA ILE A 162 -11.02 7.19 -10.67
C ILE A 162 -9.99 8.15 -10.09
N GLY A 163 -10.35 8.92 -9.05
CA GLY A 163 -9.42 9.87 -8.43
C GLY A 163 -8.23 9.20 -7.76
N LEU A 164 -8.45 8.08 -7.06
CA LEU A 164 -7.38 7.28 -6.45
C LEU A 164 -6.48 6.65 -7.51
N ALA A 165 -7.06 6.04 -8.55
CA ALA A 165 -6.31 5.46 -9.66
C ALA A 165 -5.50 6.51 -10.43
N SER A 166 -6.08 7.70 -10.64
CA SER A 166 -5.39 8.85 -11.26
C SER A 166 -4.19 9.34 -10.42
N ALA A 167 -4.26 9.17 -9.10
CA ALA A 167 -3.16 9.46 -8.17
C ALA A 167 -2.10 8.34 -8.11
N GLY A 168 -2.24 7.28 -8.92
CA GLY A 168 -1.29 6.18 -9.01
C GLY A 168 -1.55 5.02 -8.03
N ALA A 169 -2.69 5.01 -7.34
CA ALA A 169 -3.08 3.87 -6.51
C ALA A 169 -3.53 2.67 -7.36
N GLU A 170 -3.24 1.47 -6.87
CA GLU A 170 -3.89 0.24 -7.33
C GLU A 170 -5.24 0.12 -6.61
N VAL A 171 -6.34 0.08 -7.37
CA VAL A 171 -7.69 0.21 -6.82
C VAL A 171 -8.51 -1.04 -7.11
N THR A 172 -9.04 -1.66 -6.05
CA THR A 172 -10.10 -2.67 -6.17
C THR A 172 -11.46 -2.04 -5.90
N ILE A 173 -12.36 -2.09 -6.87
CA ILE A 173 -13.75 -1.65 -6.71
C ILE A 173 -14.66 -2.84 -6.40
N LEU A 174 -15.50 -2.69 -5.38
CA LEU A 174 -16.45 -3.72 -4.97
C LEU A 174 -17.88 -3.32 -5.32
N GLY A 175 -18.68 -4.30 -5.75
CA GLY A 175 -20.09 -4.11 -6.04
C GLY A 175 -20.85 -5.43 -6.13
N SER A 176 -22.17 -5.39 -5.95
CA SER A 176 -23.00 -6.61 -5.95
C SER A 176 -23.50 -7.03 -7.34
N ASN A 177 -23.33 -6.18 -8.36
CA ASN A 177 -23.81 -6.44 -9.72
C ASN A 177 -22.65 -6.53 -10.70
N PHE A 178 -22.47 -7.72 -11.26
CA PHE A 178 -21.40 -8.07 -12.20
C PHE A 178 -21.30 -7.12 -13.40
N GLU A 179 -22.40 -6.95 -14.13
CA GLU A 179 -22.44 -6.12 -15.35
C GLU A 179 -22.10 -4.66 -15.05
N HIS A 180 -22.59 -4.11 -13.93
CA HIS A 180 -22.24 -2.75 -13.51
C HIS A 180 -20.76 -2.63 -13.15
N GLY A 181 -20.19 -3.68 -12.57
CA GLY A 181 -18.78 -3.77 -12.24
C GLY A 181 -17.87 -3.82 -13.46
N GLU A 182 -18.14 -4.71 -14.41
CA GLU A 182 -17.38 -4.82 -15.65
C GLU A 182 -17.42 -3.50 -16.44
N ASN A 183 -18.61 -2.90 -16.58
CA ASN A 183 -18.76 -1.62 -17.26
C ASN A 183 -17.98 -0.49 -16.56
N ALA A 184 -17.94 -0.50 -15.22
CA ALA A 184 -17.16 0.46 -14.46
C ALA A 184 -15.65 0.29 -14.69
N GLU A 185 -15.17 -0.95 -14.67
CA GLU A 185 -13.76 -1.25 -14.92
C GLU A 185 -13.33 -0.83 -16.33
N ILE A 186 -14.13 -1.16 -17.35
CA ILE A 186 -13.91 -0.74 -18.75
C ILE A 186 -13.89 0.79 -18.84
N PHE A 187 -14.88 1.46 -18.25
CA PHE A 187 -14.97 2.92 -18.27
C PHE A 187 -13.75 3.60 -17.63
N ILE A 188 -13.22 3.05 -16.54
CA ILE A 188 -12.03 3.59 -15.89
C ILE A 188 -10.78 3.33 -16.73
N LYS A 189 -10.65 2.13 -17.32
CA LYS A 189 -9.52 1.78 -18.19
C LYS A 189 -9.48 2.60 -19.48
N ASP A 190 -10.64 2.93 -20.05
CA ASP A 190 -10.73 3.81 -21.22
C ASP A 190 -10.23 5.23 -20.89
N LYS A 191 -10.61 5.77 -19.73
CA LYS A 191 -10.15 7.09 -19.26
C LYS A 191 -8.71 7.10 -18.79
N LEU A 192 -8.25 6.03 -18.17
CA LEU A 192 -6.94 5.88 -17.55
C LEU A 192 -6.30 4.55 -17.99
N PRO A 193 -5.72 4.48 -19.20
CA PRO A 193 -5.20 3.22 -19.74
C PRO A 193 -4.10 2.57 -18.90
N SER A 194 -3.37 3.38 -18.11
CA SER A 194 -2.32 2.91 -17.20
C SER A 194 -2.81 2.65 -15.78
N ALA A 195 -4.10 2.88 -15.47
CA ALA A 195 -4.64 2.62 -14.14
C ALA A 195 -4.69 1.13 -13.86
N LYS A 196 -4.25 0.77 -12.67
CA LYS A 196 -4.43 -0.58 -12.14
C LYS A 196 -5.75 -0.62 -11.39
N ILE A 197 -6.76 -1.17 -12.04
CA ILE A 197 -8.08 -1.31 -11.47
C ILE A 197 -8.63 -2.71 -11.70
N THR A 198 -9.26 -3.25 -10.66
CA THR A 198 -9.89 -4.56 -10.65
C THR A 198 -11.29 -4.43 -10.03
N TYR A 199 -12.27 -5.06 -10.65
CA TYR A 199 -13.58 -5.26 -10.05
C TYR A 199 -13.66 -6.63 -9.35
N THR A 200 -14.24 -6.64 -8.15
CA THR A 200 -14.62 -7.87 -7.45
C THR A 200 -16.09 -7.82 -7.07
N GLN A 201 -16.83 -8.86 -7.44
CA GLN A 201 -18.23 -8.97 -7.07
C GLN A 201 -18.34 -9.39 -5.60
N VAL A 202 -19.06 -8.60 -4.81
CA VAL A 202 -19.35 -8.89 -3.39
C VAL A 202 -20.77 -8.40 -3.10
N ASP A 203 -21.65 -9.29 -2.64
CA ASP A 203 -22.93 -8.89 -2.08
C ASP A 203 -22.76 -8.42 -0.63
N PHE A 204 -22.92 -7.11 -0.41
CA PHE A 204 -22.86 -6.51 0.92
C PHE A 204 -24.00 -6.93 1.86
N ALA A 205 -25.00 -7.67 1.36
CA ALA A 205 -26.00 -8.33 2.19
C ALA A 205 -25.55 -9.70 2.72
N SER A 206 -24.32 -10.15 2.43
CA SER A 206 -23.76 -11.43 2.86
C SER A 206 -22.46 -11.22 3.64
N LEU A 207 -22.47 -11.41 4.96
CA LEU A 207 -21.25 -11.33 5.77
C LEU A 207 -20.23 -12.41 5.38
N LYS A 208 -20.70 -13.55 4.86
CA LYS A 208 -19.83 -14.60 4.33
C LYS A 208 -19.02 -14.10 3.12
N GLU A 209 -19.67 -13.48 2.14
CA GLU A 209 -18.96 -12.97 0.95
C GLU A 209 -17.96 -11.86 1.31
N ILE A 210 -18.30 -11.01 2.28
CA ILE A 210 -17.39 -10.00 2.80
C ILE A 210 -16.16 -10.65 3.45
N ALA A 211 -16.37 -11.74 4.20
CA ALA A 211 -15.29 -12.48 4.82
C ALA A 211 -14.41 -13.20 3.79
N ASP A 212 -15.02 -13.84 2.80
CA ASP A 212 -14.32 -14.50 1.71
C ASP A 212 -13.42 -13.49 0.96
N PHE A 213 -13.96 -12.32 0.62
CA PHE A 213 -13.17 -11.24 0.01
C PHE A 213 -12.04 -10.73 0.92
N ALA A 214 -12.30 -10.51 2.21
CA ALA A 214 -11.28 -10.02 3.13
C ALA A 214 -10.15 -11.05 3.35
N ASN A 215 -10.49 -12.33 3.39
CA ASN A 215 -9.55 -13.44 3.45
C ASN A 215 -8.74 -13.55 2.16
N GLU A 216 -9.41 -13.47 1.00
CA GLU A 216 -8.76 -13.40 -0.31
C GLU A 216 -7.82 -12.21 -0.34
N MET A 217 -8.24 -10.98 -0.06
CA MET A 217 -7.34 -9.83 -0.09
C MET A 217 -6.18 -9.89 0.92
N SER A 218 -6.39 -10.56 2.05
CA SER A 218 -5.32 -10.82 3.02
C SER A 218 -4.35 -11.91 2.54
N ALA A 219 -4.84 -12.89 1.77
CA ALA A 219 -4.05 -13.95 1.13
C ALA A 219 -3.42 -13.49 -0.21
N ASP A 220 -4.19 -12.95 -1.15
CA ASP A 220 -3.86 -12.38 -2.47
C ASP A 220 -3.13 -11.03 -2.42
N SER A 221 -2.76 -10.55 -1.23
CA SER A 221 -1.57 -9.69 -1.12
C SER A 221 -0.33 -10.34 -1.81
N LEU A 222 -0.41 -11.63 -2.12
CA LEU A 222 0.43 -12.46 -2.99
C LEU A 222 0.00 -12.52 -4.50
N GLY A 223 0.33 -11.49 -5.29
CA GLY A 223 0.98 -11.72 -6.60
C GLY A 223 0.18 -11.88 -7.92
N ASN A 224 -1.15 -11.82 -7.99
CA ASN A 224 -1.86 -12.10 -9.26
C ASN A 224 -1.87 -10.94 -10.30
N SER A 225 -1.91 -9.66 -9.90
CA SER A 225 -1.96 -8.54 -10.86
C SER A 225 -0.70 -8.39 -11.72
N TRP A 226 0.44 -8.93 -11.26
CA TRP A 226 1.73 -8.87 -11.96
C TRP A 226 2.07 -10.12 -12.79
N ARG A 227 1.39 -11.26 -12.57
CA ARG A 227 1.60 -12.49 -13.37
C ARG A 227 1.33 -12.25 -14.87
N ASN A 228 0.43 -11.32 -15.20
CA ASN A 228 -0.04 -11.11 -16.57
C ASN A 228 0.80 -10.15 -17.43
N HIS A 229 1.93 -9.64 -16.95
CA HIS A 229 2.83 -8.81 -17.78
C HIS A 229 3.96 -9.68 -18.34
N GLY A 230 3.59 -10.53 -19.31
CA GLY A 230 4.53 -11.35 -20.07
C GLY A 230 5.54 -10.47 -20.81
N VAL A 231 6.78 -10.45 -20.33
CA VAL A 231 7.93 -9.92 -21.07
C VAL A 231 8.90 -11.06 -21.33
N ALA A 232 8.80 -11.66 -22.52
CA ALA A 232 9.83 -12.57 -23.01
C ALA A 232 11.14 -11.80 -23.22
N ALA A 233 12.26 -12.23 -22.59
CA ALA A 233 13.62 -12.18 -23.16
C ALA A 233 14.73 -12.56 -22.15
N SER A 234 15.70 -13.33 -22.65
CA SER A 234 16.81 -14.08 -22.04
C SER A 234 17.96 -13.33 -21.31
N SER A 235 17.97 -11.99 -21.23
CA SER A 235 19.05 -11.25 -20.53
C SER A 235 18.72 -9.79 -20.21
N LEU A 236 19.48 -9.19 -19.27
CA LEU A 236 19.27 -7.83 -18.75
C LEU A 236 20.50 -6.91 -18.84
N ARG A 237 20.65 -6.20 -19.97
CA ARG A 237 21.82 -5.33 -20.19
C ARG A 237 21.54 -3.86 -19.84
N ILE A 238 22.37 -3.26 -18.97
CA ILE A 238 22.48 -1.80 -18.86
C ILE A 238 23.33 -1.32 -20.05
N ARG A 239 22.73 -0.67 -21.06
CA ARG A 239 23.50 -0.05 -22.16
C ARG A 239 23.90 1.38 -21.79
N GLN A 240 25.18 1.69 -21.92
CA GLN A 240 25.68 3.04 -22.12
C GLN A 240 26.42 3.12 -23.46
N ARG A 241 26.12 4.14 -24.25
CA ARG A 241 27.05 4.67 -25.26
C ARG A 241 28.09 5.49 -24.51
N ILE A 242 29.26 4.93 -24.26
CA ILE A 242 30.48 5.71 -24.05
C ILE A 242 31.53 5.11 -24.98
N GLY A 243 31.95 5.90 -25.96
CA GLY A 243 33.11 5.56 -26.78
C GLY A 243 34.37 5.66 -25.93
N GLY A 244 35.19 4.63 -25.95
CA GLY A 244 36.48 4.62 -25.27
C GLY A 244 36.92 3.20 -24.95
N HIS A 245 37.86 2.69 -25.75
CA HIS A 245 38.48 1.38 -25.56
C HIS A 245 39.13 1.27 -24.17
N PHE A 246 38.82 0.21 -23.42
CA PHE A 246 39.75 -0.30 -22.42
C PHE A 246 40.16 -1.72 -22.80
N ALA A 247 41.33 -1.78 -23.42
CA ALA A 247 42.09 -3.01 -23.59
C ALA A 247 42.49 -3.56 -22.22
N THR A 248 42.35 -4.86 -22.10
CA THR A 248 42.95 -5.70 -21.06
C THR A 248 44.43 -5.40 -20.90
N ASN A 249 44.89 -5.07 -19.70
CA ASN A 249 46.25 -5.39 -19.27
C ASN A 249 46.36 -5.46 -17.75
N SER A 250 47.35 -6.26 -17.35
CA SER A 250 47.59 -6.96 -16.10
C SER A 250 47.64 -6.15 -14.80
N ILE A 251 47.40 -6.91 -13.72
CA ILE A 251 47.74 -6.65 -12.33
C ILE A 251 49.19 -6.13 -12.23
N GLY A 252 49.36 -4.91 -11.71
CA GLY A 252 50.66 -4.34 -11.38
C GLY A 252 50.59 -2.82 -11.11
N ASN A 253 51.00 -2.40 -9.92
CA ASN A 253 51.11 -1.01 -9.43
C ASN A 253 49.82 -0.27 -9.05
N SER A 254 49.35 -0.59 -7.84
CA SER A 254 48.74 0.38 -6.93
C SER A 254 49.66 1.62 -6.76
N GLN A 255 49.05 2.81 -6.69
CA GLN A 255 49.62 4.12 -6.30
C GLN A 255 49.92 5.20 -7.35
N ARG A 256 49.79 5.03 -8.68
CA ARG A 256 50.07 6.14 -9.64
C ARG A 256 48.90 6.85 -10.34
N ASN A 257 47.64 6.43 -10.17
CA ASN A 257 46.49 7.08 -10.85
C ASN A 257 45.50 7.83 -9.94
N LEU A 258 45.90 8.19 -8.71
CA LEU A 258 45.06 8.99 -7.79
C LEU A 258 45.11 10.51 -8.06
N LYS A 259 45.38 10.93 -9.30
CA LYS A 259 45.50 12.35 -9.69
C LYS A 259 44.55 12.79 -10.81
N LEU A 260 43.39 12.14 -10.95
CA LEU A 260 42.34 12.51 -11.91
C LEU A 260 41.01 12.94 -11.27
N LEU A 261 40.95 13.14 -9.95
CA LEU A 261 39.73 13.61 -9.25
C LEU A 261 39.96 14.81 -8.33
N SER A 262 41.01 15.60 -8.58
CA SER A 262 41.14 16.96 -8.03
C SER A 262 41.01 17.98 -9.15
N GLY A 263 39.80 18.07 -9.70
CA GLY A 263 39.39 19.08 -10.67
C GLY A 263 38.13 19.75 -10.12
N ASN A 264 38.22 21.07 -9.98
CA ASN A 264 37.22 21.97 -9.38
C ASN A 264 35.80 21.71 -9.88
N GLY A 265 34.85 22.06 -9.01
CA GLY A 265 33.42 21.93 -9.23
C GLY A 265 33.00 22.41 -10.61
N ASP A 266 32.45 21.48 -11.37
CA ASP A 266 31.60 21.81 -12.51
C ASP A 266 30.37 20.91 -12.48
N GLN A 267 29.24 21.53 -12.77
CA GLN A 267 27.91 20.98 -12.63
C GLN A 267 27.76 19.69 -13.45
N GLY A 268 27.66 18.55 -12.76
CA GLY A 268 27.32 17.28 -13.40
C GLY A 268 25.90 17.35 -13.96
N SER A 269 25.79 17.47 -15.28
CA SER A 269 24.54 17.26 -16.01
C SER A 269 24.06 15.82 -15.77
N GLU A 270 23.08 15.64 -14.89
CA GLU A 270 22.39 14.37 -14.72
C GLU A 270 21.77 13.95 -16.06
N ASN A 271 22.16 12.78 -16.59
CA ASN A 271 21.65 12.28 -17.86
C ASN A 271 20.41 11.39 -17.59
N PRO A 272 19.17 11.85 -17.85
CA PRO A 272 17.93 11.15 -17.47
C PRO A 272 17.76 9.79 -18.15
N GLY A 273 18.44 9.56 -19.27
CA GLY A 273 18.42 8.29 -20.00
C GLY A 273 19.05 7.12 -19.24
N GLN A 274 19.98 7.38 -18.31
CA GLN A 274 20.67 6.33 -17.55
C GLN A 274 19.76 5.68 -16.51
N TRP A 275 18.98 6.48 -15.78
CA TRP A 275 17.99 6.00 -14.81
C TRP A 275 16.83 5.25 -15.46
N ARG A 276 16.49 5.59 -16.70
CA ARG A 276 15.38 4.96 -17.44
C ARG A 276 15.69 3.50 -17.81
N ASN A 277 16.93 3.20 -18.21
CA ASN A 277 17.41 1.84 -18.48
C ASN A 277 17.58 1.00 -17.19
N TYR A 278 17.92 1.66 -16.08
CA TYR A 278 18.01 1.03 -14.76
C TYR A 278 16.64 0.55 -14.26
N ARG A 279 15.58 1.38 -14.43
CA ARG A 279 14.22 1.04 -14.01
C ARG A 279 13.60 -0.13 -14.80
N SER A 280 13.76 -0.15 -16.12
CA SER A 280 13.26 -1.28 -16.94
C SER A 280 14.02 -2.57 -16.67
N GLY A 281 15.32 -2.46 -16.34
CA GLY A 281 16.17 -3.55 -15.93
C GLY A 281 15.73 -4.21 -14.60
N ALA A 282 15.52 -3.39 -13.58
CA ALA A 282 15.14 -3.87 -12.25
C ALA A 282 13.78 -4.58 -12.23
N VAL A 283 12.80 -4.04 -12.96
CA VAL A 283 11.47 -4.66 -13.08
C VAL A 283 11.58 -6.06 -13.69
N LYS A 284 12.36 -6.22 -14.76
CA LYS A 284 12.52 -7.51 -15.43
C LYS A 284 13.32 -8.52 -14.59
N LEU A 285 14.32 -8.10 -13.81
CA LEU A 285 14.98 -8.98 -12.82
C LEU A 285 13.99 -9.52 -11.80
N VAL A 286 13.16 -8.65 -11.25
CA VAL A 286 12.19 -9.02 -10.23
C VAL A 286 11.11 -9.91 -10.83
N THR A 287 10.54 -9.56 -11.97
CA THR A 287 9.54 -10.39 -12.63
C THR A 287 10.11 -11.78 -12.96
N THR A 288 11.33 -11.88 -13.51
CA THR A 288 11.94 -13.18 -13.87
C THR A 288 12.31 -14.04 -12.65
N LEU A 289 12.80 -13.45 -11.56
CA LEU A 289 13.12 -14.21 -10.35
C LEU A 289 11.87 -14.58 -9.52
N PHE A 290 10.86 -13.69 -9.48
CA PHE A 290 9.77 -13.75 -8.51
C PHE A 290 8.37 -14.02 -9.11
N THR A 291 8.22 -14.22 -10.44
CA THR A 291 6.95 -14.71 -11.04
C THR A 291 7.14 -16.07 -11.72
N GLU A 292 6.10 -16.91 -11.72
CA GLU A 292 6.06 -18.10 -12.58
C GLU A 292 5.94 -17.66 -14.03
N VAL A 293 6.91 -18.04 -14.86
CA VAL A 293 6.74 -17.97 -16.31
C VAL A 293 5.98 -19.24 -16.72
N GLU A 294 4.66 -19.22 -16.62
CA GLU A 294 3.85 -20.16 -17.40
C GLU A 294 3.83 -19.66 -18.84
N GLY A 295 4.77 -20.15 -19.65
CA GLY A 295 4.72 -20.01 -21.09
C GLY A 295 3.98 -21.19 -21.72
N PRO A 296 3.09 -20.99 -22.71
CA PRO A 296 2.54 -22.10 -23.49
C PRO A 296 3.68 -22.73 -24.29
N GLY A 297 4.03 -23.97 -23.96
CA GLY A 297 4.64 -24.92 -24.89
C GLY A 297 5.92 -24.49 -25.61
N ALA A 298 6.90 -23.89 -24.93
CA ALA A 298 8.24 -23.76 -25.50
C ALA A 298 9.10 -25.00 -25.18
N VAL A 299 8.78 -26.13 -25.83
CA VAL A 299 9.75 -27.21 -26.02
C VAL A 299 10.84 -26.68 -26.96
N THR A 300 11.82 -25.98 -26.40
CA THR A 300 13.07 -25.77 -27.11
C THR A 300 13.88 -27.06 -27.03
N LYS A 301 14.50 -27.47 -28.14
CA LYS A 301 15.25 -28.72 -28.36
C LYS A 301 16.50 -28.92 -27.46
N ARG A 302 16.59 -28.30 -26.29
CA ARG A 302 17.72 -28.46 -25.36
C ARG A 302 17.25 -28.61 -23.91
N GLY A 303 16.83 -29.83 -23.57
CA GLY A 303 16.83 -30.39 -22.22
C GLY A 303 15.93 -29.72 -21.18
N PRO A 304 15.53 -30.44 -20.12
CA PRO A 304 14.88 -29.83 -18.97
C PRO A 304 15.83 -28.84 -18.31
N ILE A 305 15.29 -27.75 -17.76
CA ILE A 305 15.98 -26.89 -16.80
C ILE A 305 16.39 -27.82 -15.64
N ARG A 306 17.63 -28.33 -15.65
CA ARG A 306 18.17 -29.18 -14.59
C ARG A 306 18.63 -28.25 -13.47
N GLY A 307 18.03 -28.45 -12.30
CA GLY A 307 18.34 -27.74 -11.06
C GLY A 307 17.06 -27.40 -10.30
N THR A 308 16.59 -28.30 -9.45
CA THR A 308 15.67 -27.91 -8.37
C THR A 308 16.51 -27.14 -7.36
N TYR A 309 16.57 -25.83 -7.52
CA TYR A 309 17.27 -24.93 -6.61
C TYR A 309 16.28 -24.49 -5.53
N PRO A 310 16.29 -25.06 -4.32
CA PRO A 310 15.28 -24.79 -3.29
C PRO A 310 15.21 -23.32 -2.88
N ALA A 311 16.27 -22.54 -3.09
CA ALA A 311 16.33 -21.12 -2.76
C ALA A 311 15.43 -20.24 -3.65
N TYR A 312 15.31 -20.48 -4.96
CA TYR A 312 14.49 -19.61 -5.82
C TYR A 312 12.98 -19.71 -5.54
N PRO A 313 12.39 -20.91 -5.35
CA PRO A 313 11.03 -21.06 -4.85
C PRO A 313 10.85 -20.38 -3.49
N TYR A 314 11.81 -20.52 -2.56
CA TYR A 314 11.76 -19.82 -1.27
C TYR A 314 11.77 -18.30 -1.41
N PHE A 315 12.67 -17.73 -2.22
CA PHE A 315 12.73 -16.29 -2.47
C PHE A 315 11.47 -15.78 -3.17
N ARG A 316 10.94 -16.56 -4.13
CA ARG A 316 9.67 -16.28 -4.81
C ARG A 316 8.51 -16.28 -3.84
N GLN A 317 8.38 -17.33 -3.04
CA GLN A 317 7.36 -17.44 -2.01
C GLN A 317 7.46 -16.28 -1.04
N THR A 318 8.64 -16.06 -0.42
CA THR A 318 8.88 -14.98 0.54
C THR A 318 8.57 -13.60 -0.06
N PHE A 319 9.01 -13.33 -1.29
CA PHE A 319 8.77 -12.04 -1.94
C PHE A 319 7.32 -11.82 -2.34
N ASN A 320 6.61 -12.88 -2.71
CA ASN A 320 5.17 -12.80 -2.93
C ASN A 320 4.46 -12.62 -1.56
N GLU A 321 4.91 -13.30 -0.50
CA GLU A 321 4.34 -13.27 0.87
C GLU A 321 4.54 -11.93 1.57
N MET A 322 5.53 -11.14 1.13
CA MET A 322 5.72 -9.75 1.59
C MET A 322 4.45 -8.88 1.40
N GLY A 323 3.51 -9.31 0.55
CA GLY A 323 2.21 -8.66 0.42
C GLY A 323 2.30 -7.27 -0.18
N VAL A 324 1.16 -6.67 -0.50
CA VAL A 324 1.03 -5.21 -0.50
C VAL A 324 0.00 -4.87 0.57
N ALA A 325 0.39 -4.05 1.54
CA ALA A 325 -0.50 -3.63 2.61
C ALA A 325 -1.67 -2.81 2.03
N LEU A 326 -2.86 -2.95 2.60
CA LEU A 326 -3.96 -2.06 2.26
C LEU A 326 -3.69 -0.67 2.85
N ASP A 327 -3.62 0.36 2.02
CA ASP A 327 -3.40 1.74 2.49
C ASP A 327 -4.71 2.49 2.69
N ILE A 328 -5.71 2.25 1.85
CA ILE A 328 -6.93 3.05 1.83
C ILE A 328 -8.16 2.14 1.74
N LEU A 329 -9.04 2.20 2.72
CA LEU A 329 -10.37 1.59 2.64
C LEU A 329 -11.43 2.69 2.60
N VAL A 330 -12.22 2.74 1.52
CA VAL A 330 -13.36 3.64 1.39
C VAL A 330 -14.66 2.84 1.51
N ASN A 331 -15.30 2.96 2.67
CA ASN A 331 -16.62 2.43 2.96
C ASN A 331 -17.69 3.38 2.41
N ASN A 332 -17.91 3.31 1.09
CA ASN A 332 -18.83 4.13 0.32
C ASN A 332 -20.16 3.42 -0.02
N ALA A 333 -20.18 2.08 -0.06
CA ALA A 333 -21.39 1.33 -0.41
C ALA A 333 -22.59 1.77 0.44
N GLY A 334 -23.74 1.87 -0.22
CA GLY A 334 -24.97 2.13 0.49
C GLY A 334 -26.21 2.06 -0.39
N VAL A 335 -27.30 1.66 0.23
CA VAL A 335 -28.62 1.53 -0.37
C VAL A 335 -29.63 2.37 0.41
N PHE A 336 -30.75 2.64 -0.24
CA PHE A 336 -31.91 3.28 0.39
C PHE A 336 -32.99 2.21 0.59
N PRO A 337 -33.72 2.24 1.71
CA PRO A 337 -34.72 1.23 2.02
C PRO A 337 -35.83 1.21 0.98
N ARG A 338 -36.25 0.00 0.61
CA ARG A 338 -37.46 -0.25 -0.19
C ARG A 338 -38.60 -0.66 0.75
N LYS A 339 -39.85 -0.46 0.33
CA LYS A 339 -41.03 -1.00 1.04
C LYS A 339 -41.53 -2.23 0.26
N PRO A 340 -41.86 -3.35 0.94
CA PRO A 340 -41.59 -3.63 2.36
C PRO A 340 -40.08 -3.72 2.65
N LEU A 341 -39.69 -3.51 3.92
CA LEU A 341 -38.31 -3.74 4.36
C LEU A 341 -37.93 -5.20 4.11
N ARG A 342 -36.64 -5.44 3.88
CA ARG A 342 -36.09 -6.76 3.59
C ARG A 342 -35.00 -7.06 4.60
N LYS A 343 -34.75 -8.36 4.81
CA LYS A 343 -33.60 -8.83 5.56
C LYS A 343 -32.45 -9.19 4.62
N THR A 344 -31.23 -9.07 5.11
CA THR A 344 -30.02 -9.64 4.49
C THR A 344 -30.01 -11.17 4.63
N PHE A 345 -29.01 -11.83 4.05
CA PHE A 345 -28.82 -13.27 4.25
C PHE A 345 -28.56 -13.62 5.72
N ASP A 346 -27.96 -12.70 6.46
CA ASP A 346 -27.65 -12.82 7.89
C ASP A 346 -28.82 -12.43 8.82
N GLY A 347 -30.00 -12.12 8.25
CA GLY A 347 -31.23 -11.92 9.02
C GLY A 347 -31.42 -10.52 9.64
N VAL A 348 -30.63 -9.53 9.22
CA VAL A 348 -30.73 -8.12 9.68
C VAL A 348 -31.36 -7.21 8.63
N GLU A 349 -31.89 -6.06 9.02
CA GLU A 349 -32.56 -5.13 8.10
C GLU A 349 -31.57 -4.69 7.01
N SER A 350 -31.98 -4.82 5.76
CA SER A 350 -31.12 -4.70 4.58
C SER A 350 -30.34 -3.38 4.50
N THR A 351 -30.94 -2.26 4.86
CA THR A 351 -30.30 -0.94 4.81
C THR A 351 -29.23 -0.83 5.90
N PHE A 352 -29.56 -1.22 7.13
CA PHE A 352 -28.62 -1.23 8.25
C PHE A 352 -27.48 -2.23 8.02
N GLY A 353 -27.82 -3.44 7.57
CA GLY A 353 -26.89 -4.50 7.19
C GLY A 353 -25.89 -4.03 6.13
N ILE A 354 -26.37 -3.53 4.99
CA ILE A 354 -25.52 -3.12 3.87
C ILE A 354 -24.74 -1.82 4.16
N ASN A 355 -25.39 -0.80 4.73
CA ASN A 355 -24.77 0.52 4.87
C ASN A 355 -23.79 0.58 6.04
N HIS A 356 -23.98 -0.26 7.06
CA HIS A 356 -23.24 -0.18 8.31
C HIS A 356 -22.54 -1.50 8.66
N LEU A 357 -23.27 -2.60 8.89
CA LEU A 357 -22.68 -3.85 9.37
C LEU A 357 -21.68 -4.45 8.38
N ALA A 358 -21.95 -4.35 7.08
CA ALA A 358 -21.02 -4.75 6.04
C ALA A 358 -19.71 -3.94 6.08
N SER A 359 -19.80 -2.62 6.27
CA SER A 359 -18.62 -1.75 6.39
C SER A 359 -17.83 -2.03 7.67
N PHE A 360 -18.53 -2.28 8.78
CA PHE A 360 -17.93 -2.70 10.04
C PHE A 360 -17.17 -4.02 9.87
N ALA A 361 -17.83 -5.06 9.35
CA ALA A 361 -17.27 -6.38 9.16
C ALA A 361 -16.08 -6.38 8.21
N LEU A 362 -16.18 -5.67 7.09
CA LEU A 362 -15.08 -5.52 6.13
C LEU A 362 -13.87 -4.83 6.77
N THR A 363 -14.09 -3.71 7.49
CA THR A 363 -13.01 -2.97 8.15
C THR A 363 -12.33 -3.81 9.24
N ALA A 364 -13.11 -4.52 10.05
CA ALA A 364 -12.58 -5.38 11.10
C ALA A 364 -11.72 -6.52 10.53
N GLN A 365 -12.17 -7.15 9.45
CA GLN A 365 -11.45 -8.26 8.82
C GLN A 365 -10.23 -7.82 8.02
N LEU A 366 -10.25 -6.62 7.43
CA LEU A 366 -9.10 -6.03 6.74
C LEU A 366 -8.11 -5.33 7.68
N LEU A 367 -8.42 -5.19 8.98
CA LEU A 367 -7.55 -4.52 9.95
C LEU A 367 -6.12 -5.09 9.99
N PRO A 368 -5.88 -6.42 9.93
CA PRO A 368 -4.53 -6.96 9.85
C PRO A 368 -3.75 -6.49 8.62
N SER A 369 -4.40 -6.34 7.46
CA SER A 369 -3.77 -5.83 6.24
C SER A 369 -3.53 -4.32 6.31
N LEU A 370 -4.52 -3.56 6.82
CA LEU A 370 -4.40 -2.12 7.03
C LEU A 370 -3.22 -1.77 7.95
N ARG A 371 -3.06 -2.49 9.05
CA ARG A 371 -1.97 -2.28 10.03
C ARG A 371 -0.56 -2.50 9.47
N LYS A 372 -0.42 -3.18 8.32
CA LYS A 372 0.86 -3.33 7.63
C LYS A 372 1.26 -2.08 6.85
N SER A 373 0.31 -1.18 6.55
CA SER A 373 0.61 0.10 5.89
C SER A 373 1.20 1.08 6.91
N PRO A 374 2.15 1.94 6.51
CA PRO A 374 2.75 2.93 7.41
C PRO A 374 1.79 4.07 7.81
N SER A 375 0.72 4.31 7.05
CA SER A 375 -0.25 5.38 7.35
C SER A 375 -1.62 5.07 6.72
N PRO A 376 -2.28 3.98 7.11
CA PRO A 376 -3.54 3.55 6.52
C PRO A 376 -4.68 4.52 6.84
N ARG A 377 -5.63 4.62 5.90
CA ARG A 377 -6.83 5.45 6.00
C ARG A 377 -8.09 4.59 5.87
N VAL A 378 -9.01 4.73 6.81
CA VAL A 378 -10.38 4.22 6.70
C VAL A 378 -11.32 5.40 6.55
N VAL A 379 -12.07 5.44 5.45
CA VAL A 379 -13.00 6.52 5.10
C VAL A 379 -14.41 5.98 5.10
N ASN A 380 -15.21 6.37 6.09
CA ASN A 380 -16.63 5.98 6.18
C ASN A 380 -17.50 7.06 5.56
N VAL A 381 -18.28 6.71 4.53
CA VAL A 381 -19.21 7.66 3.91
C VAL A 381 -20.55 7.63 4.65
N SER A 382 -20.83 8.75 5.31
CA SER A 382 -22.09 9.04 5.99
C SER A 382 -22.92 10.05 5.17
N ASN A 383 -23.95 10.62 5.79
CA ASN A 383 -24.82 11.61 5.19
C ASN A 383 -25.30 12.59 6.26
N PHE A 384 -25.69 13.79 5.83
CA PHE A 384 -26.24 14.83 6.66
C PHE A 384 -27.53 14.42 7.40
N PHE A 385 -28.29 13.44 6.92
CA PHE A 385 -29.45 12.96 7.68
C PHE A 385 -29.08 12.27 9.01
N ALA A 386 -27.83 11.85 9.19
CA ALA A 386 -27.35 11.30 10.45
C ALA A 386 -27.47 12.29 11.63
N TYR A 387 -27.49 13.60 11.38
CA TYR A 387 -27.65 14.63 12.42
C TYR A 387 -28.98 14.54 13.18
N TYR A 388 -30.01 13.94 12.57
CA TYR A 388 -31.37 13.88 13.12
C TYR A 388 -31.85 12.46 13.38
N ALA A 389 -30.95 11.49 13.24
CA ALA A 389 -31.28 10.10 13.46
C ALA A 389 -31.15 9.75 14.93
N ASN A 390 -31.87 8.71 15.34
CA ASN A 390 -31.60 7.95 16.56
C ASN A 390 -31.35 6.50 16.14
N ILE A 391 -30.50 5.79 16.89
CA ILE A 391 -30.34 4.35 16.73
C ILE A 391 -31.35 3.67 17.66
N HIS A 392 -32.29 2.93 17.08
CA HIS A 392 -33.31 2.20 17.83
C HIS A 392 -32.73 0.83 18.24
N PHE A 393 -31.88 0.78 19.25
CA PHE A 393 -31.18 -0.47 19.65
C PHE A 393 -32.15 -1.63 19.97
N ASP A 394 -33.31 -1.33 20.55
CA ASP A 394 -34.33 -2.33 20.90
C ASP A 394 -35.19 -2.80 19.70
N ASP A 395 -35.07 -2.14 18.55
CA ASP A 395 -35.85 -2.41 17.33
C ASP A 395 -35.08 -1.99 16.08
N ILE A 396 -33.82 -2.42 15.96
CA ILE A 396 -32.96 -2.08 14.79
C ILE A 396 -33.63 -2.52 13.48
N GLU A 397 -34.40 -3.60 13.56
CA GLU A 397 -35.11 -4.26 12.46
C GLU A 397 -36.42 -3.56 12.06
N TYR A 398 -36.90 -2.58 12.84
CA TYR A 398 -38.22 -1.96 12.68
C TYR A 398 -39.38 -2.98 12.65
N GLU A 399 -39.30 -4.03 13.48
CA GLU A 399 -40.33 -5.07 13.61
C GLU A 399 -41.44 -4.65 14.58
N LYS A 400 -41.11 -3.83 15.60
CA LYS A 400 -42.09 -3.33 16.58
C LYS A 400 -42.75 -2.04 16.12
N ALA A 401 -42.11 -1.30 15.21
CA ALA A 401 -42.63 -0.04 14.69
C ALA A 401 -43.92 -0.23 13.87
N THR A 402 -45.03 0.34 14.36
CA THR A 402 -46.31 0.38 13.63
C THR A 402 -46.28 1.37 12.46
N TRP A 403 -45.36 2.34 12.49
CA TRP A 403 -45.16 3.31 11.41
C TRP A 403 -43.72 3.84 11.41
N PHE A 404 -43.13 3.99 10.22
CA PHE A 404 -41.86 4.66 10.02
C PHE A 404 -41.75 5.25 8.61
N LEU A 405 -40.88 6.25 8.47
CA LEU A 405 -40.47 6.82 7.20
C LEU A 405 -39.17 6.13 6.72
N PRO A 406 -39.05 5.78 5.43
CA PRO A 406 -37.83 5.16 4.88
C PRO A 406 -36.55 5.93 5.19
N HIS A 407 -36.62 7.27 5.24
CA HIS A 407 -35.45 8.06 5.58
C HIS A 407 -34.97 7.81 7.03
N GLN A 408 -35.82 7.42 7.98
CA GLN A 408 -35.41 7.14 9.36
C GLN A 408 -34.50 5.91 9.42
N VAL A 409 -34.89 4.81 8.75
CA VAL A 409 -34.09 3.59 8.60
C VAL A 409 -32.72 3.90 7.96
N TYR A 410 -32.73 4.66 6.86
CA TYR A 410 -31.50 5.09 6.19
C TYR A 410 -30.62 5.96 7.09
N SER A 411 -31.20 6.93 7.78
CA SER A 411 -30.47 7.90 8.62
C SER A 411 -29.85 7.22 9.84
N GLN A 412 -30.55 6.24 10.43
CA GLN A 412 -30.01 5.37 11.49
C GLN A 412 -28.74 4.66 11.02
N SER A 413 -28.75 4.09 9.81
CA SER A 413 -27.56 3.43 9.25
C SER A 413 -26.38 4.40 9.04
N LYS A 414 -26.66 5.65 8.67
CA LYS A 414 -25.62 6.68 8.46
C LYS A 414 -25.12 7.29 9.76
N LEU A 415 -25.95 7.37 10.80
CA LEU A 415 -25.50 7.70 12.16
C LEU A 415 -24.59 6.61 12.73
N ALA A 416 -24.92 5.35 12.50
CA ALA A 416 -24.08 4.23 12.91
C ALA A 416 -22.67 4.29 12.26
N ASN A 417 -22.55 4.76 11.01
CA ASN A 417 -21.23 5.00 10.39
C ASN A 417 -20.41 6.10 11.09
N LEU A 418 -21.06 7.13 11.63
CA LEU A 418 -20.37 8.20 12.38
C LEU A 418 -19.91 7.69 13.74
N ALA A 419 -20.80 7.00 14.47
CA ALA A 419 -20.48 6.36 15.74
C ALA A 419 -19.33 5.36 15.58
N PHE A 420 -19.35 4.57 14.50
CA PHE A 420 -18.29 3.64 14.17
C PHE A 420 -16.95 4.32 13.88
N THR A 421 -16.92 5.43 13.12
CA THR A 421 -15.67 6.18 12.94
C THR A 421 -15.09 6.65 14.27
N ALA A 422 -15.92 7.21 15.15
CA ALA A 422 -15.47 7.74 16.44
C ALA A 422 -14.91 6.62 17.33
N GLU A 423 -15.66 5.53 17.49
CA GLU A 423 -15.24 4.38 18.29
C GLU A 423 -14.02 3.66 17.68
N LEU A 424 -13.97 3.51 16.36
CA LEU A 424 -12.82 2.94 15.68
C LEU A 424 -11.56 3.78 15.93
N GLN A 425 -11.63 5.11 15.81
CA GLN A 425 -10.48 5.98 16.11
C GLN A 425 -10.05 5.85 17.57
N LYS A 426 -10.99 5.86 18.51
CA LYS A 426 -10.68 5.65 19.94
C LYS A 426 -9.91 4.34 20.16
N ARG A 427 -10.35 3.24 19.53
CA ARG A 427 -9.65 1.95 19.63
C ARG A 427 -8.29 1.97 18.95
N ILE A 428 -8.16 2.64 17.81
CA ILE A 428 -6.87 2.81 17.13
C ILE A 428 -5.86 3.50 18.04
N ASP A 429 -6.28 4.57 18.71
CA ASP A 429 -5.41 5.36 19.59
C ASP A 429 -4.99 4.54 20.81
N ILE A 430 -5.93 3.84 21.46
CA ILE A 430 -5.66 2.96 22.61
C ILE A 430 -4.66 1.85 22.27
N ASN A 431 -4.80 1.25 21.08
CA ASN A 431 -3.99 0.09 20.69
C ASN A 431 -2.76 0.46 19.85
N GLY A 432 -2.55 1.74 19.54
CA GLY A 432 -1.40 2.20 18.74
C GLY A 432 -1.35 1.62 17.33
N TRP A 433 -2.50 1.40 16.67
CA TRP A 433 -2.53 0.74 15.34
C TRP A 433 -1.98 1.59 14.18
N GLY A 434 -1.62 2.86 14.41
CA GLY A 434 -1.04 3.73 13.38
C GLY A 434 -2.01 4.11 12.25
N LEU A 435 -3.31 3.87 12.42
CA LEU A 435 -4.36 4.10 11.43
C LEU A 435 -5.07 5.44 11.65
N THR A 436 -5.75 5.95 10.64
CA THR A 436 -6.71 7.04 10.82
C THR A 436 -8.05 6.69 10.21
N ALA A 437 -9.09 6.72 11.03
CA ALA A 437 -10.47 6.61 10.61
C ALA A 437 -11.08 8.02 10.51
N VAL A 438 -11.78 8.30 9.40
CA VAL A 438 -12.50 9.56 9.18
C VAL A 438 -13.89 9.29 8.62
N SER A 439 -14.79 10.24 8.81
CA SER A 439 -16.13 10.22 8.26
C SER A 439 -16.33 11.34 7.25
N ILE A 440 -17.03 11.03 6.17
CA ILE A 440 -17.28 11.95 5.07
C ILE A 440 -18.78 12.15 4.86
N MET A 441 -19.17 13.40 4.68
CA MET A 441 -20.50 13.82 4.26
C MET A 441 -20.39 14.57 2.93
N PRO A 442 -20.67 13.92 1.79
CA PRO A 442 -20.39 14.50 0.47
C PRO A 442 -21.38 15.59 0.02
N GLY A 443 -22.30 15.99 0.89
CA GLY A 443 -23.43 16.88 0.57
C GLY A 443 -24.55 16.15 -0.18
N LEU A 444 -25.55 16.90 -0.67
CA LEU A 444 -26.58 16.33 -1.53
C LEU A 444 -25.96 16.04 -2.90
N VAL A 445 -25.77 14.76 -3.23
CA VAL A 445 -25.20 14.33 -4.53
C VAL A 445 -26.29 13.69 -5.36
N ARG A 446 -26.32 14.06 -6.65
CA ARG A 446 -27.17 13.43 -7.67
C ARG A 446 -26.71 11.98 -7.86
N THR A 447 -27.37 11.07 -7.15
CA THR A 447 -27.18 9.63 -7.26
C THR A 447 -28.52 8.97 -7.54
N SER A 448 -28.51 7.75 -8.09
CA SER A 448 -29.72 6.92 -8.27
C SER A 448 -30.51 6.71 -6.96
N LEU A 449 -29.83 6.88 -5.81
CA LEU A 449 -30.41 6.89 -4.48
C LEU A 449 -31.43 8.02 -4.29
N VAL A 450 -31.15 9.22 -4.80
CA VAL A 450 -32.00 10.41 -4.68
C VAL A 450 -33.14 10.36 -5.70
N GLU A 451 -32.90 9.83 -6.89
CA GLU A 451 -33.94 9.62 -7.91
C GLU A 451 -35.08 8.72 -7.38
N THR A 452 -34.72 7.64 -6.68
CA THR A 452 -35.67 6.70 -6.03
C THR A 452 -36.57 7.36 -4.97
N VAL A 453 -36.11 8.44 -4.33
CA VAL A 453 -36.87 9.17 -3.29
C VAL A 453 -37.96 10.03 -3.91
N PHE A 454 -37.65 10.73 -5.01
CA PHE A 454 -38.56 11.69 -5.63
C PHE A 454 -39.45 11.10 -6.72
N ASP A 455 -39.10 9.96 -7.31
CA ASP A 455 -39.94 9.25 -8.29
C ASP A 455 -41.30 8.78 -7.71
N ARG A 456 -41.48 8.82 -6.38
CA ARG A 456 -42.77 8.56 -5.71
C ARG A 456 -43.78 9.70 -5.79
N TYR A 457 -43.41 10.87 -6.30
CA TYR A 457 -44.31 12.02 -6.48
C TYR A 457 -44.46 12.35 -7.98
N PRO A 458 -45.58 11.99 -8.63
CA PRO A 458 -45.64 11.91 -10.10
C PRO A 458 -45.47 13.25 -10.83
N ILE A 459 -45.91 14.37 -10.25
CA ILE A 459 -45.79 15.72 -10.86
C ILE A 459 -44.74 16.56 -10.14
N PHE A 460 -44.85 16.68 -8.81
CA PHE A 460 -43.90 17.43 -7.99
C PHE A 460 -42.51 16.79 -7.93
N GLY A 461 -42.42 15.46 -7.88
CA GLY A 461 -41.15 14.74 -7.86
C GLY A 461 -40.40 14.82 -9.18
N ARG A 462 -41.12 14.77 -10.31
CA ARG A 462 -40.54 15.02 -11.65
C ARG A 462 -39.99 16.45 -11.76
N LEU A 463 -40.73 17.45 -11.30
CA LEU A 463 -40.27 18.85 -11.30
C LEU A 463 -39.05 19.05 -10.39
N ILE A 464 -39.05 18.45 -9.19
CA ILE A 464 -37.90 18.50 -8.27
C ILE A 464 -36.68 17.77 -8.87
N ASN A 465 -36.86 16.58 -9.47
CA ASN A 465 -35.80 15.79 -10.12
C ASN A 465 -35.19 16.48 -11.35
N GLN A 466 -36.03 17.09 -12.20
CA GLN A 466 -35.61 17.65 -13.48
C GLN A 466 -35.17 19.12 -13.40
N ALA A 467 -35.76 19.94 -12.53
CA ALA A 467 -35.48 21.38 -12.45
C ALA A 467 -34.67 21.78 -11.22
N ILE A 468 -34.94 21.23 -10.04
CA ILE A 468 -34.38 21.73 -8.77
C ILE A 468 -33.10 20.98 -8.37
N LEU A 469 -33.12 19.65 -8.36
CA LEU A 469 -31.98 18.79 -8.06
C LEU A 469 -30.71 19.08 -8.90
N PRO A 470 -30.75 19.34 -10.23
CA PRO A 470 -29.58 19.75 -10.99
C PRO A 470 -28.92 21.03 -10.45
N LEU A 471 -29.74 21.98 -10.00
CA LEU A 471 -29.27 23.29 -9.55
C LEU A 471 -28.66 23.21 -8.16
N ILE A 472 -29.17 22.32 -7.30
CA ILE A 472 -28.73 22.21 -5.90
C ILE A 472 -27.71 21.07 -5.66
N SER A 473 -27.81 19.87 -6.25
CA SER A 473 -26.99 18.70 -5.84
C SER A 473 -25.63 18.50 -6.56
N ASN A 474 -24.54 18.14 -5.89
CA ASN A 474 -23.25 17.89 -6.58
C ASN A 474 -23.40 16.80 -7.66
N SER A 475 -22.62 16.91 -8.74
CA SER A 475 -22.35 15.73 -9.58
C SER A 475 -21.58 14.69 -8.76
N ALA A 476 -21.67 13.43 -9.14
CA ALA A 476 -20.93 12.35 -8.49
C ALA A 476 -19.42 12.64 -8.41
N GLU A 477 -18.85 13.19 -9.49
CA GLU A 477 -17.46 13.65 -9.56
C GLU A 477 -17.14 14.73 -8.51
N LYS A 478 -17.98 15.77 -8.41
CA LYS A 478 -17.80 16.83 -7.40
C LYS A 478 -18.03 16.33 -5.97
N GLY A 479 -18.81 15.26 -5.79
CA GLY A 479 -19.02 14.58 -4.51
C GLY A 479 -17.83 13.70 -4.10
N ALA A 480 -17.14 13.07 -5.05
CA ALA A 480 -15.99 12.22 -4.77
C ALA A 480 -14.83 12.95 -4.09
N LYS A 481 -14.69 14.27 -4.32
CA LYS A 481 -13.62 15.08 -3.73
C LYS A 481 -13.56 15.01 -2.19
N TYR A 482 -14.69 14.83 -1.51
CA TYR A 482 -14.70 14.74 -0.04
C TYR A 482 -14.12 13.39 0.42
N SER A 483 -14.48 12.30 -0.26
CA SER A 483 -13.90 10.97 -0.02
C SER A 483 -12.42 10.95 -0.35
N LEU A 484 -12.01 11.57 -1.46
CA LEU A 484 -10.60 11.73 -1.84
C LEU A 484 -9.82 12.54 -0.80
N PHE A 485 -10.39 13.63 -0.29
CA PHE A 485 -9.78 14.39 0.81
C PHE A 485 -9.58 13.52 2.05
N GLY A 486 -10.61 12.79 2.48
CA GLY A 486 -10.51 11.84 3.60
C GLY A 486 -9.44 10.76 3.39
N ALA A 487 -9.34 10.26 2.16
CA ALA A 487 -8.46 9.16 1.79
C ALA A 487 -6.99 9.58 1.63
N THR A 488 -6.72 10.84 1.25
CA THR A 488 -5.37 11.22 0.76
C THR A 488 -4.77 12.45 1.44
N SER A 489 -5.58 13.32 2.05
CA SER A 489 -5.05 14.57 2.59
C SER A 489 -4.28 14.33 3.90
N PRO A 490 -3.08 14.91 4.07
CA PRO A 490 -2.41 14.93 5.36
C PRO A 490 -3.11 15.86 6.38
N ALA A 491 -4.03 16.72 5.93
CA ALA A 491 -4.74 17.69 6.77
C ALA A 491 -5.94 17.10 7.53
N VAL A 492 -6.25 15.80 7.35
CA VAL A 492 -7.31 15.16 8.12
C VAL A 492 -6.84 14.91 9.55
N SER A 493 -7.76 15.11 10.49
CA SER A 493 -7.60 14.82 11.91
C SER A 493 -8.13 13.42 12.20
N PRO A 494 -7.47 12.65 13.08
CA PRO A 494 -8.00 11.40 13.60
C PRO A 494 -9.46 11.53 14.07
N GLY A 495 -10.33 10.63 13.63
CA GLY A 495 -11.77 10.63 13.97
C GLY A 495 -12.57 11.78 13.36
N GLY A 496 -11.96 12.58 12.47
CA GLY A 496 -12.56 13.78 11.92
C GLY A 496 -13.75 13.51 11.02
N LEU A 497 -14.72 14.44 11.05
CA LEU A 497 -15.87 14.49 10.15
C LEU A 497 -15.69 15.62 9.14
N TYR A 498 -15.83 15.34 7.84
CA TYR A 498 -15.63 16.33 6.77
C TYR A 498 -16.78 16.41 5.78
N GLY A 499 -17.07 17.61 5.29
CA GLY A 499 -18.10 17.86 4.30
C GLY A 499 -18.14 19.32 3.86
N PRO A 500 -19.15 19.72 3.06
CA PRO A 500 -19.34 21.13 2.71
C PRO A 500 -19.66 22.00 3.94
N PRO A 501 -19.19 23.27 3.99
CA PRO A 501 -19.57 24.22 5.04
C PRO A 501 -21.05 24.60 4.95
N GLY A 502 -21.66 24.86 6.11
CA GLY A 502 -23.01 25.41 6.21
C GLY A 502 -23.85 24.67 7.25
N SER A 503 -24.71 25.40 7.96
CA SER A 503 -25.66 24.81 8.89
C SER A 503 -26.84 24.18 8.14
N TYR A 504 -27.30 23.05 8.67
CA TYR A 504 -28.60 22.41 8.47
C TYR A 504 -29.00 21.87 7.09
N VAL A 505 -28.35 22.24 5.98
CA VAL A 505 -28.59 21.61 4.65
C VAL A 505 -27.37 21.78 3.74
N ALA A 506 -26.14 21.59 4.22
CA ALA A 506 -24.95 21.87 3.41
C ALA A 506 -24.87 20.98 2.15
N ILE A 507 -25.35 21.54 1.04
CA ILE A 507 -25.64 20.82 -0.18
C ILE A 507 -24.39 20.73 -1.09
N ARG A 508 -23.56 21.78 -1.14
CA ARG A 508 -22.27 21.84 -1.87
C ARG A 508 -21.31 22.83 -1.21
N GLY A 509 -19.99 22.72 -1.47
CA GLY A 509 -19.00 23.68 -0.99
C GLY A 509 -17.56 23.16 -0.99
N PRO A 510 -16.58 23.90 -0.45
CA PRO A 510 -15.23 23.39 -0.20
C PRO A 510 -15.24 22.31 0.90
N VAL A 511 -14.19 21.50 1.00
CA VAL A 511 -14.07 20.53 2.11
C VAL A 511 -13.75 21.28 3.40
N ARG A 512 -14.54 21.06 4.46
CA ARG A 512 -14.32 21.60 5.80
C ARG A 512 -14.55 20.51 6.85
N GLN A 513 -13.83 20.62 7.96
CA GLN A 513 -14.10 19.82 9.14
C GLN A 513 -15.39 20.29 9.80
N ILE A 514 -16.24 19.35 10.21
CA ILE A 514 -17.50 19.62 10.89
C ILE A 514 -17.36 19.27 12.36
N THR A 515 -17.44 20.27 13.23
CA THR A 515 -17.11 20.15 14.66
C THR A 515 -18.31 19.98 15.59
N LYS A 516 -19.54 20.28 15.13
CA LYS A 516 -20.74 20.34 15.99
C LYS A 516 -21.34 18.98 16.40
N LEU A 517 -20.93 17.87 15.79
CA LEU A 517 -21.56 16.55 16.02
C LEU A 517 -20.80 15.65 17.01
N LEU A 518 -19.50 15.86 17.20
CA LEU A 518 -18.70 15.00 18.08
C LEU A 518 -18.98 15.24 19.57
N THR A 519 -19.40 16.45 19.94
CA THR A 519 -19.72 16.84 21.31
C THR A 519 -20.99 16.21 21.89
N SER A 520 -21.85 15.57 21.07
CA SER A 520 -23.04 14.86 21.55
C SER A 520 -22.78 13.40 21.91
N PHE A 521 -21.76 12.74 21.34
CA PHE A 521 -21.41 11.36 21.69
C PHE A 521 -20.72 11.24 23.06
N ASP A 522 -20.05 12.31 23.50
CA ASP A 522 -19.36 12.35 24.80
C ASP A 522 -20.31 12.52 26.01
N ARG A 523 -21.61 12.75 25.80
CA ARG A 523 -22.55 13.05 26.90
C ARG A 523 -23.24 11.84 27.53
N GLU A 524 -23.16 10.65 26.93
CA GLU A 524 -23.80 9.43 27.45
C GLU A 524 -22.83 8.36 27.94
N CYS A 525 -21.53 8.65 28.00
CA CYS A 525 -20.52 7.79 28.63
C CYS A 525 -19.93 8.48 29.89
N ILE A 526 -20.77 8.69 30.91
CA ILE A 526 -20.38 8.77 32.33
C ILE A 526 -21.38 7.93 33.12
#